data_AF-A0A0B4CPX7-F1
#
_entry.id   AF-A0A0B4CPX7-F1
#
_cell.length_a   1.000
_cell.length_b   1.000
_cell.length_c   1.000
_cell.angle_alpha   90.00
_cell.angle_beta   90.00
_cell.angle_gamma   90.00
#
_symmetry.space_group_name_H-M   'P 1'
#
loop_
_entity.id
_entity.type
_entity.pdbx_description
1 polymer ?
#
loop_
_entity_poly.entity_id
_entity_poly.type
_entity_poly.pdbx_seq_one_letter_code
_entity_poly.pdbx_strand_id
1 'polypeptide(L)'
;MARVSLALAALAALAGCMTAADNDRLGAQLAATDARIPSCIEAAGISGQYRVSTEFLGHGAGATVLRTVQPGPNVTEAQASQATSCINA
;
A
#
# COMPACT_ATOMS: atom_id res chain seq x y z
N MET A 1 -28.26 -34.04 1.42
CA MET A 1 -27.08 -33.35 0.83
C MET A 1 -27.14 -31.85 1.15
N ALA A 2 -27.04 -31.46 2.42
CA ALA A 2 -27.17 -30.05 2.85
C ALA A 2 -26.03 -29.55 3.76
N ARG A 3 -25.17 -30.46 4.24
CA ARG A 3 -24.09 -30.14 5.19
C ARG A 3 -22.77 -29.73 4.53
N VAL A 4 -22.57 -30.10 3.26
CA VAL A 4 -21.35 -29.77 2.50
C VAL A 4 -21.32 -28.29 2.10
N SER A 5 -22.48 -27.71 1.77
CA SER A 5 -22.58 -26.31 1.31
C SER A 5 -22.30 -25.27 2.42
N LEU A 6 -22.64 -25.56 3.68
CA LEU A 6 -22.28 -24.70 4.81
C LEU A 6 -20.78 -24.77 5.15
N ALA A 7 -20.17 -25.94 5.01
CA ALA A 7 -18.76 -26.12 5.31
C ALA A 7 -17.85 -25.37 4.32
N LEU A 8 -18.21 -25.31 3.04
CA LEU A 8 -17.48 -24.50 2.05
C LEU A 8 -17.62 -22.99 2.30
N ALA A 9 -18.81 -22.52 2.70
CA ALA A 9 -19.02 -21.11 3.04
C ALA A 9 -18.24 -20.71 4.30
N ALA A 10 -18.17 -21.58 5.30
CA ALA A 10 -17.38 -21.37 6.50
C ALA A 10 -15.87 -21.43 6.22
N LEU A 11 -15.40 -22.34 5.33
CA LEU A 11 -14.00 -22.38 4.91
C LEU A 11 -13.61 -21.17 4.05
N ALA A 12 -14.50 -20.66 3.20
CA ALA A 12 -14.28 -19.42 2.44
C ALA A 12 -14.31 -18.16 3.34
N ALA A 13 -14.98 -18.24 4.49
CA ALA A 13 -14.94 -17.18 5.51
C ALA A 13 -13.72 -17.30 6.45
N LEU A 14 -13.20 -18.52 6.69
CA LEU A 14 -11.99 -18.77 7.51
C LEU A 14 -10.69 -18.60 6.72
N ALA A 15 -10.69 -18.92 5.43
CA ALA A 15 -9.64 -18.53 4.52
C ALA A 15 -9.90 -17.07 4.16
N GLY A 16 -9.19 -16.14 4.79
CA GLY A 16 -9.23 -14.70 4.50
C GLY A 16 -8.72 -14.34 3.10
N CYS A 17 -9.23 -15.01 2.06
CA CYS A 17 -8.98 -14.71 0.67
C CYS A 17 -9.53 -13.31 0.40
N MET A 18 -8.64 -12.39 0.01
CA MET A 18 -9.06 -11.09 -0.50
C MET A 18 -10.13 -11.30 -1.58
N THR A 19 -11.24 -10.59 -1.44
CA THR A 19 -12.27 -10.57 -2.47
C THR A 19 -11.79 -9.79 -3.69
N ALA A 20 -12.49 -9.90 -4.82
CA ALA A 20 -12.21 -9.04 -5.97
C ALA A 20 -12.31 -7.55 -5.60
N ALA A 21 -13.32 -7.19 -4.80
CA ALA A 21 -13.50 -5.83 -4.31
C ALA A 21 -12.33 -5.33 -3.43
N ASP A 22 -11.74 -6.21 -2.62
CA ASP A 22 -10.56 -5.86 -1.82
C ASP A 22 -9.33 -5.58 -2.68
N ASN A 23 -9.15 -6.36 -3.76
CA ASN A 23 -8.08 -6.14 -4.72
C ASN A 23 -8.28 -4.83 -5.49
N ASP A 24 -9.50 -4.55 -5.95
CA ASP A 24 -9.82 -3.29 -6.64
C ASP A 24 -9.57 -2.08 -5.72
N ARG A 25 -9.96 -2.18 -4.45
CA ARG A 25 -9.69 -1.13 -3.45
C ARG A 25 -8.20 -0.91 -3.23
N LEU A 26 -7.41 -1.97 -3.10
CA LEU A 26 -5.95 -1.86 -2.95
C LEU A 26 -5.29 -1.30 -4.22
N GLY A 27 -5.75 -1.72 -5.39
CA GLY A 27 -5.30 -1.17 -6.68
C GLY A 27 -5.58 0.32 -6.78
N ALA A 28 -6.77 0.76 -6.35
CA ALA A 28 -7.12 2.17 -6.31
C ALA A 28 -6.26 2.97 -5.30
N GLN A 29 -5.97 2.41 -4.12
CA GLN A 29 -5.07 3.04 -3.14
C GLN A 29 -3.63 3.14 -3.69
N LEU A 30 -3.15 2.10 -4.35
CA LEU A 30 -1.82 2.11 -4.96
C LEU A 30 -1.73 3.17 -6.06
N ALA A 31 -2.72 3.25 -6.94
CA ALA A 31 -2.77 4.28 -7.97
C ALA A 31 -2.85 5.70 -7.39
N ALA A 32 -3.65 5.90 -6.33
CA ALA A 32 -3.77 7.19 -5.66
C ALA A 32 -2.46 7.62 -4.97
N THR A 33 -1.78 6.68 -4.30
CA THR A 33 -0.48 6.97 -3.68
C THR A 33 0.60 7.22 -4.73
N ASP A 34 0.64 6.45 -5.83
CA ASP A 34 1.58 6.66 -6.94
C ASP A 34 1.42 8.03 -7.60
N ALA A 35 0.18 8.50 -7.77
CA ALA A 35 -0.09 9.83 -8.31
C ALA A 35 0.46 10.97 -7.43
N ARG A 36 0.62 10.75 -6.12
CA ARG A 36 1.13 11.75 -5.16
C ARG A 36 2.64 11.78 -5.05
N ILE A 37 3.33 10.69 -5.45
CA ILE A 37 4.78 10.56 -5.32
C ILE A 37 5.51 11.77 -5.93
N PRO A 38 5.25 12.19 -7.19
CA PRO A 38 6.02 13.28 -7.79
C PRO A 38 5.94 14.59 -6.99
N SER A 39 4.74 15.00 -6.61
CA SER A 39 4.53 16.24 -5.82
C SER A 39 5.14 16.16 -4.43
N CYS A 40 5.10 14.99 -3.78
CA CYS A 40 5.67 14.82 -2.44
C CYS A 40 7.20 14.77 -2.46
N ILE A 41 7.80 14.19 -3.50
CA ILE A 41 9.25 14.16 -3.73
C ILE A 41 9.74 15.60 -4.00
N GLU A 42 9.02 16.36 -4.83
CA GLU A 42 9.33 17.77 -5.09
C GLU A 42 9.22 18.62 -3.83
N ALA A 43 8.12 18.48 -3.07
CA ALA A 43 7.91 19.22 -1.81
C ALA A 43 8.95 18.89 -0.72
N ALA A 44 9.52 17.68 -0.74
CA ALA A 44 10.62 17.28 0.15
C ALA A 44 12.00 17.72 -0.38
N GLY A 45 12.06 18.39 -1.54
CA GLY A 45 13.30 18.86 -2.14
C GLY A 45 14.25 17.75 -2.59
N ILE A 46 13.72 16.56 -2.90
CA ILE A 46 14.52 15.42 -3.35
C ILE A 46 14.85 15.59 -4.83
N SER A 47 16.11 15.92 -5.13
CA SER A 47 16.64 15.97 -6.50
C SER A 47 17.60 14.81 -6.82
N GLY A 48 17.92 13.99 -5.81
CA GLY A 48 18.81 12.82 -5.92
C GLY A 48 18.08 11.53 -6.24
N GLN A 49 18.82 10.41 -6.25
CA GLN A 49 18.21 9.10 -6.45
C GLN A 49 17.43 8.67 -5.20
N TYR A 50 16.27 8.08 -5.39
CA TYR A 50 15.47 7.48 -4.33
C TYR A 50 14.83 6.18 -4.83
N ARG A 51 14.36 5.36 -3.89
CA ARG A 51 13.53 4.18 -4.18
C ARG A 51 12.24 4.30 -3.39
N VAL A 52 11.16 3.69 -3.88
CA VAL A 52 9.90 3.62 -3.14
C VAL A 52 9.56 2.15 -2.90
N SER A 53 9.51 1.78 -1.63
CA SER A 53 9.04 0.46 -1.18
C SER A 53 7.52 0.50 -1.03
N THR A 54 6.84 -0.57 -1.44
CA THR A 54 5.41 -0.79 -1.14
C THR A 54 5.29 -1.87 -0.10
N GLU A 55 4.55 -1.59 0.96
CA GLU A 55 4.16 -2.57 1.97
C GLU A 55 2.64 -2.62 2.05
N PHE A 56 2.08 -3.83 2.08
CA PHE A 56 0.66 -4.05 2.29
C PHE A 56 0.45 -4.45 3.74
N LEU A 57 -0.12 -3.54 4.54
CA LEU A 57 -0.34 -3.76 5.96
C LEU A 57 -1.72 -4.41 6.17
N GLY A 58 -1.76 -5.57 6.82
CA GLY A 58 -3.01 -6.28 7.12
C GLY A 58 -3.43 -7.29 6.05
N HIS A 59 -4.59 -7.91 6.26
CA HIS A 59 -5.13 -8.97 5.39
C HIS A 59 -6.63 -8.72 5.10
N GLY A 60 -7.09 -9.13 3.93
CA GLY A 60 -8.49 -8.99 3.50
C GLY A 60 -8.96 -7.52 3.43
N ALA A 61 -10.20 -7.25 3.84
CA ALA A 61 -10.84 -5.94 3.76
C ALA A 61 -10.16 -4.82 4.60
N GLY A 62 -9.27 -5.18 5.52
CA GLY A 62 -8.51 -4.23 6.33
C GLY A 62 -7.14 -3.85 5.74
N ALA A 63 -6.73 -4.45 4.61
CA ALA A 63 -5.40 -4.21 4.06
C ALA A 63 -5.20 -2.75 3.63
N THR A 64 -4.03 -2.15 3.87
CA THR A 64 -3.71 -0.80 3.42
C THR A 64 -2.38 -0.76 2.70
N VAL A 65 -2.22 0.20 1.79
CA VAL A 65 -0.95 0.44 1.10
C VAL A 65 -0.14 1.45 1.92
N LEU A 66 1.07 1.06 2.30
CA LEU A 66 2.09 1.94 2.85
C LEU A 66 3.22 2.10 1.82
N ARG A 67 3.60 3.34 1.52
CA ARG A 67 4.70 3.66 0.60
C ARG A 67 5.82 4.36 1.35
N THR A 68 7.02 3.77 1.33
CA THR A 68 8.18 4.32 2.05
C THR A 68 9.24 4.76 1.05
N VAL A 69 9.66 6.02 1.12
CA VAL A 69 10.78 6.55 0.34
C VAL A 69 12.08 6.15 1.03
N GLN A 70 12.94 5.45 0.31
CA GLN A 70 14.27 5.09 0.75
C GLN A 70 15.29 6.06 0.15
N PRO A 71 16.11 6.74 0.97
CA PRO A 71 17.10 7.68 0.48
C PRO A 71 18.18 6.94 -0.31
N GLY A 72 18.52 7.45 -1.49
CA GLY A 72 19.73 7.08 -2.21
C GLY A 72 20.85 8.10 -1.98
N PRO A 73 21.93 8.05 -2.78
CA PRO A 73 23.01 9.04 -2.71
C PRO A 73 22.47 10.47 -2.85
N ASN A 74 22.94 11.35 -1.97
CA ASN A 74 22.57 12.78 -1.91
C ASN A 74 21.11 13.06 -1.51
N VAL A 75 20.40 12.09 -0.92
CA VAL A 75 19.09 12.29 -0.28
C VAL A 75 19.25 12.04 1.20
N THR A 76 18.80 12.99 2.02
CA THR A 76 18.86 12.83 3.48
C THR A 76 17.69 12.01 3.99
N GLU A 77 17.85 11.38 5.15
CA GLU A 77 16.75 10.67 5.83
C GLU A 77 15.57 11.60 6.15
N ALA A 78 15.85 12.87 6.45
CA ALA A 78 14.81 13.87 6.72
C ALA A 78 13.95 14.16 5.48
N GLN A 79 14.56 14.24 4.30
CA GLN A 79 13.82 14.43 3.05
C GLN A 79 13.00 13.19 2.72
N ALA A 80 13.59 12.00 2.86
CA ALA A 80 12.91 10.74 2.62
C ALA A 80 11.73 10.53 3.59
N SER A 81 11.87 10.88 4.86
CA SER A 81 10.79 10.78 5.85
C SER A 81 9.68 11.80 5.57
N GLN A 82 10.02 13.04 5.21
CA GLN A 82 9.04 14.05 4.82
C GLN A 82 8.23 13.61 3.59
N ALA A 83 8.89 13.10 2.53
CA ALA A 83 8.21 12.59 1.35
C ALA A 83 7.32 11.38 1.70
N THR A 84 7.81 10.46 2.54
CA THR A 84 7.04 9.30 3.03
C THR A 84 5.78 9.74 3.76
N SER A 85 5.87 10.70 4.69
CA SER A 85 4.70 11.22 5.39
C SER A 85 3.70 11.88 4.44
N CYS A 86 4.17 12.63 3.44
CA CYS A 86 3.31 13.28 2.45
C CYS A 86 2.54 12.26 1.58
N ILE A 87 3.19 11.16 1.15
CA ILE A 87 2.58 10.15 0.28
C ILE A 87 1.45 9.40 1.00
N ASN A 88 1.60 9.13 2.30
CA ASN A 88 0.67 8.32 3.09
C ASN A 88 -0.38 9.13 3.88
N ALA A 89 -0.34 10.47 3.82
CA ALA A 89 -1.28 11.36 4.53
C ALA A 89 -2.68 11.35 3.92
#